data_AF-A0A1G1V0A8-F1
#
_entry.id   AF-A0A1G1V0A8-F1
#
_cell.length_a   1.000
_cell.length_b   1.000
_cell.length_c   1.000
_cell.angle_alpha   90.00
_cell.angle_beta   90.00
_cell.angle_gamma   90.00
#
_symmetry.space_group_name_H-M   'P 1'
#
loop_
_entity.id
_entity.type
_entity.pdbx_description
1 polymer ?
#
loop_
_entity_poly.entity_id
_entity_poly.type
_entity_poly.pdbx_seq_one_letter_code
_entity_poly.pdbx_strand_id
1 'polypeptide(L)'
;MRVSAYKARTNLGDLINRAYYNNEEIIIERKGEPMVKISKYKGEKKTKEETLADLAGVWKDIDADEVIKYIYEGRRDGSRKKNFLAKWDS
;
A
#
# COMPACT_ATOMS: atom_id res chain seq x y z
N MET A 1 0.60 18.14 19.54
CA MET A 1 0.07 19.52 19.72
C MET A 1 -1.44 19.47 19.92
N ARG A 2 -2.04 20.31 20.77
CA ARG A 2 -3.50 20.39 20.97
C ARG A 2 -4.04 21.70 20.38
N VAL A 3 -5.15 21.62 19.64
CA VAL A 3 -5.75 22.76 18.93
C VAL A 3 -7.26 22.71 19.05
N SER A 4 -7.92 23.85 19.27
CA SER A 4 -9.38 23.90 19.29
C SER A 4 -9.97 23.65 17.90
N ALA A 5 -11.17 23.06 17.83
CA ALA A 5 -11.88 22.80 16.59
C ALA A 5 -12.06 24.05 15.72
N TYR A 6 -12.27 25.21 16.35
CA TYR A 6 -12.38 26.49 15.65
C TYR A 6 -11.07 26.87 14.96
N LYS A 7 -9.94 26.84 15.70
CA LYS A 7 -8.62 27.16 15.16
C LYS A 7 -8.16 26.14 14.11
N ALA A 8 -8.54 24.87 14.30
CA ALA A 8 -8.27 23.81 13.33
C ALA A 8 -9.03 24.03 12.01
N ARG A 9 -10.29 24.51 12.06
CA ARG A 9 -11.06 24.83 10.86
C ARG A 9 -10.46 25.99 10.08
N THR A 10 -10.02 27.05 10.76
CA THR A 10 -9.44 28.23 10.11
C THR A 10 -8.09 27.91 9.46
N ASN A 11 -7.27 27.06 10.09
CA ASN A 11 -5.88 26.80 9.65
C ASN A 11 -5.66 25.35 9.23
N LEU A 12 -6.67 24.69 8.65
CA LEU A 12 -6.61 23.24 8.40
C LEU A 12 -5.44 22.85 7.47
N GLY A 13 -5.20 23.63 6.42
CA GLY A 13 -4.11 23.38 5.46
C GLY A 13 -2.74 23.36 6.12
N ASP A 14 -2.45 24.34 6.98
CA ASP A 14 -1.18 24.40 7.72
C ASP A 14 -1.01 23.22 8.67
N LEU A 15 -2.08 22.79 9.34
CA LEU A 15 -2.05 21.64 10.24
C LEU A 15 -1.78 20.34 9.47
N ILE A 16 -2.35 20.17 8.28
CA ILE A 16 -2.07 19.03 7.41
C ILE A 16 -0.60 19.06 6.95
N ASN A 17 -0.10 20.21 6.52
CA ASN A 17 1.29 20.37 6.08
C ASN A 17 2.27 20.01 7.21
N ARG A 18 2.03 20.51 8.43
CA ARG A 18 2.85 20.14 9.60
C ARG A 18 2.78 18.66 9.92
N ALA A 19 1.58 18.07 9.88
CA ALA A 19 1.44 16.64 10.11
C ALA A 19 2.19 15.80 9.06
N TYR A 20 2.18 16.22 7.79
CA TYR A 20 2.79 15.48 6.69
C TYR A 20 4.31 15.67 6.57
N TYR A 21 4.77 16.92 6.59
CA TYR A 21 6.19 17.27 6.38
C TYR A 21 7.00 17.18 7.67
N ASN A 22 6.43 17.57 8.82
CA ASN A 22 7.16 17.60 10.10
C ASN A 22 6.89 16.35 10.97
N ASN A 23 6.07 15.41 10.49
CA ASN A 23 5.60 14.25 11.28
C ASN A 23 4.94 14.65 12.61
N GLU A 24 4.33 15.83 12.69
CA GLU A 24 3.67 16.29 13.91
C GLU A 24 2.33 15.58 14.12
N GLU A 25 2.05 15.21 15.37
CA GLU A 25 0.74 14.69 15.76
C GLU A 25 -0.09 15.80 16.39
N ILE A 26 -1.26 16.05 15.80
CA ILE A 26 -2.12 17.18 16.16
C ILE A 26 -3.46 16.64 16.65
N ILE A 27 -3.82 16.95 17.89
CA ILE A 27 -5.08 16.57 18.51
C ILE A 27 -6.02 17.76 18.44
N ILE A 28 -7.17 17.58 17.81
CA ILE A 28 -8.24 18.57 17.75
C ILE A 28 -9.16 18.35 18.93
N GLU A 29 -9.42 19.41 19.68
CA GLU A 29 -10.25 19.41 20.87
C GLU A 29 -11.49 20.29 20.69
N ARG A 30 -12.60 19.91 21.31
CA ARG A 30 -13.81 20.74 21.41
C ARG A 30 -14.25 20.76 22.87
N LYS A 31 -14.44 21.97 23.42
CA LYS A 31 -14.78 22.16 24.85
C LYS A 31 -13.81 21.45 25.82
N GLY A 32 -12.53 21.36 25.44
CA GLY A 32 -11.49 20.69 26.25
C GLY A 32 -11.42 19.18 26.07
N GLU A 33 -12.32 18.57 25.30
CA GLU A 33 -12.31 17.13 25.03
C GLU A 33 -11.64 16.83 23.67
N PRO A 34 -10.73 15.85 23.61
CA PRO A 34 -10.10 15.42 22.36
C PRO A 34 -11.12 14.72 21.46
N MET A 35 -11.23 15.16 20.21
CA MET A 35 -12.17 14.61 19.23
C MET A 35 -11.47 13.81 18.13
N VAL A 36 -10.41 14.37 17.55
CA VAL A 36 -9.77 13.83 16.34
C VAL A 36 -8.26 13.99 16.42
N LYS A 37 -7.52 13.03 15.88
CA LYS A 37 -6.07 13.10 15.70
C LYS A 37 -5.74 13.21 14.21
N ILE A 38 -4.95 14.23 13.86
CA ILE A 38 -4.30 14.32 12.55
C ILE A 38 -2.88 13.79 12.71
N SER A 39 -2.52 12.83 11.88
CA SER A 39 -1.18 12.27 11.79
C SER A 39 -0.86 11.95 10.34
N LYS A 40 0.44 11.91 10.01
CA LYS A 40 0.88 11.43 8.71
C LYS A 40 0.38 10.01 8.46
N TYR A 41 -0.14 9.78 7.26
CA TYR A 41 -0.40 8.43 6.78
C TYR A 41 0.93 7.68 6.72
N LYS A 42 1.14 6.78 7.68
CA LYS A 42 2.13 5.74 7.59
C LYS A 42 1.40 4.64 6.84
N GLY A 43 1.67 4.51 5.54
CA GLY A 43 1.15 3.38 4.79
C GLY A 43 1.34 2.11 5.61
N GLU A 44 0.35 1.22 5.59
CA GLU A 44 0.60 -0.15 5.98
C GLU A 44 1.88 -0.52 5.26
N LYS A 45 2.96 -0.82 6.01
CA LYS A 45 4.10 -1.49 5.39
C LYS A 45 3.42 -2.67 4.70
N LYS A 46 3.33 -2.64 3.37
CA LYS A 46 3.07 -3.84 2.61
C LYS A 46 4.03 -4.84 3.23
N THR A 47 3.48 -5.81 3.97
CA THR A 47 4.20 -7.01 4.35
C THR A 47 5.01 -7.35 3.13
N LYS A 48 6.35 -7.29 3.27
CA LYS A 48 7.30 -7.40 2.17
C LYS A 48 6.70 -8.33 1.13
N GLU A 49 6.38 -7.82 -0.06
CA GLU A 49 6.11 -8.70 -1.18
C GLU A 49 7.34 -9.59 -1.23
N GLU A 50 7.19 -10.86 -0.83
CA GLU A 50 8.30 -11.80 -0.72
C GLU A 50 9.03 -11.73 -2.04
N THR A 51 10.28 -11.24 -1.98
CA THR A 51 11.08 -11.12 -3.18
C THR A 51 11.23 -12.54 -3.75
N LEU A 52 11.31 -12.71 -5.07
CA LEU A 52 11.60 -14.02 -5.68
C LEU A 52 12.81 -14.73 -5.02
N ALA A 53 13.74 -13.95 -4.45
CA ALA A 53 14.85 -14.42 -3.64
C ALA A 53 14.43 -15.11 -2.31
N ASP A 54 13.39 -14.62 -1.63
CA ASP A 54 12.83 -15.24 -0.42
C ASP A 54 12.08 -16.54 -0.76
N LEU A 55 11.42 -16.58 -1.92
CA LEU A 55 10.74 -17.78 -2.44
C LEU A 55 11.70 -18.85 -2.98
N ALA A 56 12.91 -18.49 -3.40
CA ALA A 56 13.89 -19.44 -3.93
C ALA A 56 14.34 -20.49 -2.89
N GLY A 57 14.22 -20.20 -1.59
CA GLY A 57 14.44 -21.17 -0.52
C GLY A 57 13.28 -22.15 -0.35
N VAL A 58 12.04 -21.68 -0.59
CA VAL A 58 10.79 -22.45 -0.48
C VAL A 58 10.57 -23.35 -1.70
N TRP A 59 11.13 -22.99 -2.86
CA TRP A 59 11.06 -23.77 -4.10
C TRP A 59 11.81 -25.11 -4.06
N LYS A 60 12.63 -25.35 -3.03
CA LYS A 60 13.19 -26.69 -2.80
C LYS A 60 12.17 -27.66 -2.20
N ASP A 61 11.17 -27.12 -1.48
CA ASP A 61 10.18 -27.90 -0.73
C ASP A 61 8.83 -27.99 -1.45
N ILE A 62 8.50 -27.01 -2.31
CA ILE A 62 7.34 -27.09 -3.20
C ILE A 62 7.78 -27.76 -4.49
N ASP A 63 7.29 -28.97 -4.74
CA ASP A 63 7.57 -29.80 -5.91
C ASP A 63 7.64 -28.94 -7.17
N ALA A 64 8.86 -28.73 -7.67
CA ALA A 64 9.16 -27.90 -8.84
C ALA A 64 8.32 -28.34 -10.07
N ASP A 65 7.89 -29.60 -10.09
CA ASP A 65 7.02 -30.19 -11.10
C ASP A 65 5.62 -29.55 -11.14
N GLU A 66 5.04 -29.15 -10.00
CA GLU A 66 3.73 -28.46 -9.97
C GLU A 66 3.83 -27.04 -10.55
N VAL A 67 4.91 -26.33 -10.23
CA VAL A 67 5.17 -24.99 -10.76
C VAL A 67 5.40 -25.04 -12.27
N ILE A 68 6.17 -26.02 -12.73
CA ILE A 68 6.38 -26.27 -14.17
C ILE A 68 5.05 -26.54 -14.87
N LYS A 69 4.20 -27.40 -14.29
CA LYS A 69 2.88 -27.71 -14.86
C LYS A 69 1.98 -26.48 -14.96
N TYR A 70 1.93 -25.65 -13.92
CA TYR A 70 1.16 -24.40 -13.93
C TYR A 70 1.65 -23.43 -15.01
N ILE A 71 2.97 -23.29 -15.19
CA ILE A 71 3.56 -22.44 -16.23
C ILE A 71 3.18 -22.94 -17.63
N TYR A 72 3.22 -24.26 -17.88
CA TYR A 72 2.84 -24.82 -19.18
C TYR A 72 1.34 -24.69 -19.46
N GLU A 73 0.48 -24.88 -18.46
CA GLU A 73 -0.96 -24.65 -18.59
C GLU A 73 -1.27 -23.17 -18.89
N GLY A 74 -0.63 -22.24 -18.19
CA GLY A 74 -0.76 -20.80 -18.45
C GLY A 74 -0.30 -20.39 -19.86
N ARG A 75 0.80 -20.97 -20.37
CA ARG A 75 1.27 -20.73 -21.75
C ARG A 75 0.29 -21.29 -22.80
N ARG A 76 -0.31 -22.45 -22.52
CA ARG A 76 -1.29 -23.07 -23.40
C ARG A 76 -2.59 -22.26 -23.44
N ASP A 77 -3.05 -21.72 -22.31
CA ASP A 77 -4.25 -20.87 -22.26
C ASP A 77 -4.01 -19.49 -22.89
N GLY A 78 -2.83 -18.89 -22.68
CA GLY A 78 -2.39 -17.66 -23.35
C GLY A 78 -2.34 -17.79 -24.88
N SER A 79 -1.93 -18.96 -25.40
CA SER A 79 -1.98 -19.24 -26.85
C SER A 79 -3.39 -19.35 -27.42
N ARG A 80 -4.38 -19.72 -26.59
CA ARG A 80 -5.79 -19.91 -26.98
C ARG A 80 -6.62 -18.63 -26.82
N LYS A 81 -6.23 -17.71 -25.92
CA LYS A 81 -6.89 -16.42 -25.68
C LYS A 81 -6.05 -15.23 -26.13
N LYS A 82 -5.57 -15.24 -27.38
CA LYS A 82 -4.76 -14.16 -27.98
C LYS A 82 -5.42 -12.76 -27.97
N ASN A 83 -6.73 -12.67 -27.74
CA ASN A 83 -7.48 -11.41 -27.77
C ASN A 83 -7.30 -10.51 -26.52
N PHE A 84 -6.63 -10.99 -25.47
CA PHE A 84 -6.42 -10.21 -24.23
C PHE A 84 -4.96 -9.85 -23.96
N LEU A 85 -4.03 -10.22 -24.85
CA LEU A 85 -2.66 -9.76 -24.75
C LEU A 85 -2.56 -8.37 -25.38
N ALA A 86 -2.08 -7.40 -24.60
CA ALA A 86 -1.81 -6.06 -25.10
C ALA A 86 -0.85 -6.15 -26.30
N LYS A 87 -1.27 -5.59 -27.43
CA LYS A 87 -0.42 -5.44 -28.61
C LYS A 87 0.56 -4.31 -28.32
N TRP A 88 1.80 -4.67 -28.01
CA TRP A 88 2.84 -3.72 -27.64
C TRP A 88 3.66 -3.20 -28.81
N ASP A 89 3.31 -3.53 -30.06
CA ASP A 89 3.99 -3.00 -31.25
C ASP A 89 3.01 -2.39 -32.26
N SER A 90 3.40 -1.21 -32.76
CA SER A 90 2.90 -0.50 -33.95
C SER A 90 3.77 -0.86 -35.15
#